data_AF-A0A9P0CMK6-F1
#
_entry.id   AF-A0A9P0CMK6-F1
#
_cell.length_a   1.000
_cell.length_b   1.000
_cell.length_c   1.000
_cell.angle_alpha   90.00
_cell.angle_beta   90.00
_cell.angle_gamma   90.00
#
_symmetry.space_group_name_H-M   'P 1'
#
loop_
_entity.id
_entity.type
_entity.pdbx_description
1 polymer ?
#
loop_
_entity_poly.entity_id
_entity_poly.type
_entity_poly.pdbx_seq_one_letter_code
_entity_poly.pdbx_strand_id
1 'polypeptide(L)'
;MILDGDIIPPNEYCLTTIESRNIEVYILCNENDSFEEMSRLINTILCLISVFFIILTVFVYFLIPEPFELQEIILIHSISGLALGYISMAIINLAGYLPAGFCHGLAYLMYVSFLYSFFWLNILCFHIWKNVMHFESLERIKYWKIIYHIYGICSPFLALCWVILLNHAQPEGLDNIHPGIGGSICWFQSLRETAIFFYGPITVLLILNIVFFVWTAAELWQRSKNCPKTKVLKYRLRLYMKLFFIMGITWILEIVSAAFHDSKIRWIWIITDIFNALQGFVIFLILVVFRKKIKRSLASRKFYKLQFPVYWKNDKDSECEELEEEFSLSYAHPAKINI
;
A
#
# COMPACT_ATOMS: atom_id res chain seq x y z
N MET A 1 -43.33 6.95 -17.49
CA MET A 1 -43.76 6.06 -16.38
C MET A 1 -44.08 6.93 -15.15
N ILE A 2 -44.97 6.52 -14.24
CA ILE A 2 -45.14 7.22 -12.95
C ILE A 2 -44.58 6.33 -11.85
N LEU A 3 -43.59 6.81 -11.10
CA LEU A 3 -42.97 6.12 -9.97
C LEU A 3 -42.99 7.06 -8.75
N ASP A 4 -43.54 6.63 -7.61
CA ASP A 4 -43.65 7.42 -6.38
C ASP A 4 -44.25 8.84 -6.53
N GLY A 5 -45.08 9.05 -7.56
CA GLY A 5 -45.75 10.33 -7.83
C GLY A 5 -45.06 11.22 -8.87
N ASP A 6 -43.86 10.85 -9.33
CA ASP A 6 -43.11 11.59 -10.34
C ASP A 6 -43.27 10.99 -11.75
N ILE A 7 -43.42 11.87 -12.76
CA ILE A 7 -43.49 11.46 -14.16
C ILE A 7 -42.07 11.30 -14.71
N ILE A 8 -41.66 10.06 -14.93
CA ILE A 8 -40.37 9.70 -15.50
C ILE A 8 -40.46 9.72 -17.04
N PRO A 9 -39.62 10.52 -17.72
CA PRO A 9 -39.69 10.68 -19.16
C PRO A 9 -39.21 9.42 -19.91
N PRO A 10 -39.66 9.19 -21.16
CA PRO A 10 -39.41 7.94 -21.89
C PRO A 10 -37.94 7.62 -22.18
N ASN A 11 -37.04 8.60 -22.06
CA ASN A 11 -35.59 8.46 -22.25
C ASN A 11 -34.85 8.01 -20.98
N GLU A 12 -35.54 7.93 -19.83
CA GLU A 12 -34.94 7.58 -18.54
C GLU A 12 -35.37 6.20 -18.04
N TYR A 13 -36.05 5.40 -18.88
CA TYR A 13 -36.34 4.01 -18.56
C TYR A 13 -36.39 3.10 -19.79
N CYS A 14 -36.03 1.83 -19.58
CA CYS A 14 -36.18 0.75 -20.54
C CYS A 14 -37.18 -0.29 -20.02
N LEU A 15 -38.04 -0.79 -20.90
CA LEU A 15 -38.93 -1.92 -20.58
C LEU A 15 -38.22 -3.22 -20.94
N THR A 16 -38.18 -4.19 -20.02
CA THR A 16 -37.74 -5.56 -20.33
C THR A 16 -38.61 -6.59 -19.61
N THR A 17 -38.54 -7.84 -20.05
CA THR A 17 -39.30 -8.95 -19.47
C THR A 17 -38.35 -9.97 -18.86
N ILE A 18 -38.57 -10.34 -17.60
CA ILE A 18 -37.83 -11.43 -16.96
C ILE A 18 -38.44 -12.75 -17.49
N GLU A 19 -37.75 -13.39 -18.43
CA GLU A 19 -38.21 -14.61 -19.13
C GLU A 19 -38.63 -15.75 -18.18
N SER A 20 -38.02 -15.84 -16.99
CA SER A 20 -38.33 -16.89 -16.02
C SER A 20 -39.69 -16.73 -15.32
N ARG A 21 -40.29 -15.54 -15.35
CA ARG A 21 -41.57 -15.25 -14.66
C ARG A 21 -42.61 -14.52 -15.51
N ASN A 22 -42.29 -14.16 -16.76
CA ASN A 22 -43.16 -13.34 -17.62
C ASN A 22 -43.60 -12.02 -16.95
N ILE A 23 -42.70 -11.41 -16.17
CA ILE A 23 -42.94 -10.13 -15.49
C ILE A 23 -42.26 -9.03 -16.29
N GLU A 24 -43.02 -8.02 -16.70
CA GLU A 24 -42.51 -6.77 -17.24
C GLU A 24 -41.88 -5.94 -16.11
N VAL A 25 -40.63 -5.54 -16.30
CA VAL A 25 -39.88 -4.70 -15.38
C VAL A 25 -39.38 -3.46 -16.10
N TYR A 26 -39.39 -2.34 -15.37
CA TYR A 26 -38.84 -1.08 -15.83
C TYR A 26 -37.43 -0.94 -15.26
N ILE A 27 -36.45 -0.77 -16.13
CA ILE A 27 -35.06 -0.44 -15.77
C ILE A 27 -34.94 1.07 -15.88
N LEU A 28 -34.68 1.74 -14.76
CA LEU A 28 -34.50 3.18 -14.72
C LEU A 28 -33.04 3.54 -15.02
N CYS A 29 -32.80 4.53 -15.87
CA CYS A 29 -31.50 5.15 -16.04
C CYS A 29 -31.23 6.04 -14.82
N ASN A 30 -30.36 5.59 -13.93
CA ASN A 30 -30.00 6.34 -12.74
C ASN A 30 -28.89 7.34 -13.09
N GLU A 31 -29.14 8.65 -12.96
CA GLU A 31 -28.11 9.68 -13.23
C GLU A 31 -26.85 9.48 -12.37
N ASN A 32 -26.98 8.86 -11.19
CA ASN A 32 -25.82 8.50 -10.34
C ASN A 32 -24.88 7.50 -11.02
N ASP A 33 -25.36 6.66 -11.95
CA ASP A 33 -24.52 5.69 -12.67
C ASP A 33 -23.46 6.41 -13.51
N SER A 34 -23.80 7.57 -14.11
CA SER A 34 -22.86 8.36 -14.91
C SER A 34 -21.70 8.95 -14.09
N PHE A 35 -21.99 9.36 -12.86
CA PHE A 35 -20.99 9.88 -11.92
C PHE A 35 -20.09 8.77 -11.39
N GLU A 36 -20.67 7.62 -11.05
CA GLU A 36 -19.92 6.44 -10.62
C GLU A 36 -19.02 5.88 -11.72
N GLU A 37 -19.50 5.82 -12.97
CA GLU A 37 -18.70 5.45 -14.13
C GLU A 37 -17.51 6.38 -14.35
N MET A 38 -17.74 7.69 -14.31
CA MET A 38 -16.68 8.68 -14.43
C MET A 38 -15.66 8.58 -13.28
N SER A 39 -16.14 8.40 -12.04
CA SER A 39 -15.28 8.20 -10.87
C SER A 39 -14.41 6.94 -11.01
N ARG A 40 -15.02 5.81 -11.41
CA ARG A 40 -14.30 4.55 -11.68
C ARG A 40 -13.24 4.73 -12.76
N LEU A 41 -13.54 5.44 -13.85
CA LEU A 41 -12.60 5.70 -14.93
C LEU A 41 -11.42 6.54 -14.45
N ILE A 42 -11.68 7.65 -13.73
CA ILE A 42 -10.64 8.51 -13.17
C ILE A 42 -9.75 7.71 -12.22
N ASN A 43 -10.34 6.97 -11.27
CA ASN A 43 -9.60 6.15 -10.32
C ASN A 43 -8.72 5.12 -11.06
N THR A 44 -9.25 4.48 -12.09
CA THR A 44 -8.51 3.51 -12.90
C THR A 44 -7.30 4.14 -13.61
N ILE A 45 -7.46 5.33 -14.20
CA ILE A 45 -6.35 6.06 -14.83
C ILE A 45 -5.27 6.41 -13.79
N LEU A 46 -5.67 6.90 -12.61
CA LEU A 46 -4.75 7.26 -11.53
C LEU A 46 -4.00 6.03 -11.00
N CYS A 47 -4.68 4.90 -10.82
CA CYS A 47 -4.07 3.62 -10.46
C CYS A 47 -3.03 3.16 -11.48
N LEU A 48 -3.31 3.28 -12.79
CA LEU A 48 -2.35 2.94 -13.84
C LEU A 48 -1.11 3.86 -13.83
N ILE A 49 -1.32 5.16 -13.59
CA ILE A 49 -0.21 6.11 -13.39
C ILE A 49 0.63 5.69 -12.18
N SER A 50 0.00 5.34 -11.07
CA SER A 50 0.65 4.85 -9.86
C SER A 50 1.47 3.58 -10.12
N VAL A 51 0.91 2.59 -10.83
CA VAL A 51 1.61 1.38 -11.24
C VAL A 51 2.85 1.71 -12.08
N PHE A 52 2.73 2.60 -13.06
CA PHE A 52 3.86 3.04 -13.88
C PHE A 52 5.01 3.59 -13.04
N PHE A 53 4.71 4.46 -12.07
CA PHE A 53 5.72 5.04 -11.18
C PHE A 53 6.32 4.03 -10.18
N ILE A 54 5.54 3.03 -9.73
CA ILE A 54 6.08 1.94 -8.91
C ILE A 54 7.04 1.08 -9.73
N ILE A 55 6.68 0.71 -10.96
CA ILE A 55 7.56 -0.05 -11.87
C ILE A 55 8.85 0.72 -12.11
N LEU A 56 8.75 2.04 -12.37
CA LEU A 56 9.92 2.89 -12.54
C LEU A 56 10.79 2.95 -11.27
N THR A 57 10.17 2.98 -10.09
CA THR A 57 10.88 2.92 -8.80
C THR A 57 11.67 1.63 -8.68
N VAL A 58 11.02 0.49 -8.88
CA VAL A 58 11.66 -0.84 -8.82
C VAL A 58 12.79 -0.96 -9.84
N PHE A 59 12.57 -0.48 -11.07
CA PHE A 59 13.57 -0.46 -12.13
C PHE A 59 14.81 0.36 -11.73
N VAL A 60 14.63 1.56 -11.20
CA VAL A 60 15.75 2.41 -10.72
C VAL A 60 16.52 1.72 -9.60
N TYR A 61 15.84 1.04 -8.68
CA TYR A 61 16.49 0.28 -7.61
C TYR A 61 17.36 -0.85 -8.18
N PHE A 62 16.90 -1.59 -9.20
CA PHE A 62 17.71 -2.61 -9.86
C PHE A 62 18.89 -2.06 -10.67
N LEU A 63 18.85 -0.81 -11.10
CA LEU A 63 19.98 -0.17 -11.78
C LEU A 63 21.13 0.20 -10.84
N ILE A 64 20.87 0.27 -9.53
CA ILE A 64 21.87 0.65 -8.54
C ILE A 64 22.84 -0.52 -8.32
N PRO A 65 24.16 -0.30 -8.45
CA PRO A 65 25.16 -1.36 -8.28
C PRO A 65 25.39 -1.74 -6.81
N GLU A 66 24.85 -1.00 -5.85
CA GLU A 66 24.97 -1.31 -4.44
C GLU A 66 24.09 -2.51 -4.08
N PRO A 67 24.59 -3.46 -3.26
CA PRO A 67 23.77 -4.55 -2.80
C PRO A 67 22.61 -4.00 -1.98
N PHE A 68 21.40 -4.48 -2.26
CA PHE A 68 20.21 -4.04 -1.53
C PHE A 68 20.37 -4.29 -0.03
N GLU A 69 20.13 -3.25 0.76
CA GLU A 69 19.96 -3.41 2.19
C GLU A 69 18.68 -4.23 2.45
N LEU A 70 18.62 -4.99 3.55
CA LEU A 70 17.44 -5.82 3.86
C LEU A 70 16.14 -5.00 3.88
N GLN A 71 16.23 -3.78 4.36
CA GLN A 71 15.13 -2.83 4.37
C GLN A 71 14.61 -2.47 2.96
N GLU A 72 15.51 -2.34 1.98
CA GLU A 72 15.16 -2.03 0.60
C GLU A 72 14.47 -3.22 -0.06
N ILE A 73 14.90 -4.45 0.25
CA ILE A 73 14.25 -5.69 -0.20
C ILE A 73 12.81 -5.77 0.34
N ILE A 74 12.62 -5.55 1.64
CA ILE A 74 11.30 -5.54 2.29
C ILE A 74 10.37 -4.50 1.62
N LEU A 75 10.90 -3.30 1.37
CA LEU A 75 10.16 -2.23 0.72
C LEU A 75 9.75 -2.58 -0.71
N ILE A 76 10.67 -3.18 -1.50
CA ILE A 76 10.39 -3.65 -2.86
C ILE A 76 9.24 -4.67 -2.85
N HIS A 77 9.24 -5.63 -1.93
CA HIS A 77 8.12 -6.57 -1.78
C HIS A 77 6.80 -5.84 -1.50
N SER A 78 6.79 -4.89 -0.57
CA SER A 78 5.58 -4.13 -0.22
C SER A 78 5.02 -3.37 -1.43
N ILE A 79 5.84 -2.58 -2.14
CA ILE A 79 5.38 -1.80 -3.29
C ILE A 79 5.03 -2.69 -4.50
N SER A 80 5.68 -3.86 -4.64
CA SER A 80 5.36 -4.81 -5.72
C SER A 80 3.98 -5.45 -5.53
N GLY A 81 3.62 -5.80 -4.29
CA GLY A 81 2.27 -6.24 -3.95
C GLY A 81 1.23 -5.15 -4.25
N LEU A 82 1.53 -3.90 -3.91
CA LEU A 82 0.65 -2.76 -4.20
C LEU A 82 0.43 -2.58 -5.70
N ALA A 83 1.50 -2.65 -6.51
CA ALA A 83 1.39 -2.57 -7.97
C ALA A 83 0.55 -3.70 -8.55
N LEU A 84 0.74 -4.94 -8.07
CA LEU A 84 -0.05 -6.08 -8.53
C LEU A 84 -1.54 -5.92 -8.17
N GLY A 85 -1.84 -5.43 -6.97
CA GLY A 85 -3.20 -5.08 -6.55
C GLY A 85 -3.85 -4.05 -7.46
N TYR A 86 -3.17 -2.93 -7.73
CA TYR A 86 -3.66 -1.89 -8.64
C TYR A 86 -3.79 -2.37 -10.09
N ILE A 87 -2.91 -3.24 -10.58
CA ILE A 87 -3.05 -3.85 -11.91
C ILE A 87 -4.31 -4.71 -11.96
N SER A 88 -4.54 -5.58 -10.97
CA SER A 88 -5.76 -6.40 -10.91
C SER A 88 -7.02 -5.54 -10.85
N MET A 89 -7.02 -4.48 -10.03
CA MET A 89 -8.12 -3.53 -9.93
C MET A 89 -8.40 -2.82 -11.27
N ALA A 90 -7.36 -2.34 -11.95
CA ALA A 90 -7.51 -1.68 -13.24
C ALA A 90 -8.07 -2.61 -14.31
N ILE A 91 -7.64 -3.88 -14.34
CA ILE A 91 -8.18 -4.88 -15.26
C ILE A 91 -9.67 -5.11 -14.98
N ILE A 92 -10.05 -5.27 -13.71
CA ILE A 92 -11.45 -5.45 -13.31
C ILE A 92 -12.31 -4.25 -13.76
N ASN A 93 -11.85 -3.02 -13.50
CA ASN A 93 -12.60 -1.82 -13.82
C ASN A 93 -12.71 -1.54 -15.33
N LEU A 94 -11.70 -1.92 -16.14
CA LEU A 94 -11.71 -1.71 -17.59
C LEU A 94 -12.47 -2.79 -18.36
N ALA A 95 -12.54 -4.01 -17.84
CA ALA A 95 -13.09 -5.14 -18.57
C ALA A 95 -14.61 -5.03 -18.78
N GLY A 96 -15.34 -4.35 -17.88
CA GLY A 96 -16.80 -4.20 -17.91
C GLY A 96 -17.54 -5.50 -17.61
N TYR A 97 -17.29 -6.55 -18.39
CA TYR A 97 -17.76 -7.92 -18.19
C TYR A 97 -16.58 -8.91 -18.19
N LEU A 98 -16.51 -9.74 -17.15
CA LEU A 98 -15.50 -10.79 -17.02
C LEU A 98 -16.20 -12.15 -16.84
N PRO A 99 -15.74 -13.21 -17.54
CA PRO A 99 -16.21 -14.56 -17.27
C PRO A 99 -15.96 -14.93 -15.80
N ALA A 100 -16.87 -15.69 -15.20
CA ALA A 100 -16.86 -16.00 -13.77
C ALA A 100 -15.48 -16.48 -13.26
N GLY A 101 -14.83 -17.42 -13.96
CA GLY A 101 -13.52 -17.93 -13.56
C GLY A 101 -12.41 -16.87 -13.56
N PHE A 102 -12.38 -16.02 -14.58
CA PHE A 102 -11.42 -14.91 -14.65
C PHE A 102 -11.67 -13.87 -13.57
N CYS A 103 -12.94 -13.59 -13.31
CA CYS A 103 -13.32 -12.66 -12.27
C CYS A 103 -12.89 -13.16 -10.87
N HIS A 104 -13.19 -14.40 -10.51
CA HIS A 104 -12.72 -14.98 -9.25
C HIS A 104 -11.19 -14.94 -9.15
N GLY A 105 -10.49 -15.33 -10.21
CA GLY A 105 -9.03 -15.29 -10.26
C GLY A 105 -8.46 -13.90 -10.01
N LEU A 106 -9.02 -12.86 -10.66
CA LEU A 106 -8.59 -11.47 -10.49
C LEU A 106 -8.96 -10.93 -9.10
N ALA A 107 -10.13 -11.24 -8.56
CA ALA A 107 -10.53 -10.82 -7.22
C ALA A 107 -9.62 -11.42 -6.14
N TYR A 108 -9.30 -12.71 -6.24
CA TYR A 108 -8.35 -13.37 -5.34
C TYR A 108 -6.93 -12.83 -5.49
N LEU A 109 -6.48 -12.58 -6.72
CA LEU A 109 -5.18 -11.96 -6.99
C LEU A 109 -5.11 -10.56 -6.39
N MET A 110 -6.15 -9.75 -6.58
CA MET A 110 -6.24 -8.40 -6.02
C MET A 110 -6.20 -8.45 -4.49
N TYR A 111 -7.02 -9.31 -3.87
CA TYR A 111 -7.09 -9.52 -2.42
C TYR A 111 -5.72 -9.88 -1.83
N VAL A 112 -5.08 -10.94 -2.34
CA VAL A 112 -3.80 -11.41 -1.80
C VAL A 112 -2.68 -10.40 -2.04
N SER A 113 -2.71 -9.66 -3.15
CA SER A 113 -1.69 -8.66 -3.49
C SER A 113 -1.68 -7.47 -2.54
N PHE A 114 -2.87 -6.93 -2.20
CA PHE A 114 -2.97 -5.87 -1.22
C PHE A 114 -2.57 -6.36 0.18
N LEU A 115 -3.09 -7.50 0.64
CA LEU A 115 -2.68 -8.07 1.93
C LEU A 115 -1.16 -8.30 1.99
N TYR A 116 -0.57 -8.85 0.93
CA TYR A 116 0.86 -9.01 0.78
C TYR A 116 1.59 -7.69 1.01
N SER A 117 1.18 -6.63 0.32
CA SER A 117 1.76 -5.29 0.50
C SER A 117 1.77 -4.84 1.97
N PHE A 118 0.67 -5.06 2.69
CA PHE A 118 0.51 -4.69 4.10
C PHE A 118 1.33 -5.54 5.07
N PHE A 119 1.41 -6.85 4.85
CA PHE A 119 2.25 -7.71 5.67
C PHE A 119 3.73 -7.32 5.52
N TRP A 120 4.18 -6.98 4.30
CA TRP A 120 5.53 -6.46 4.09
C TRP A 120 5.76 -5.07 4.67
N LEU A 121 4.73 -4.21 4.66
CA LEU A 121 4.77 -2.93 5.39
C LEU A 121 4.88 -3.14 6.90
N ASN A 122 4.23 -4.16 7.44
CA ASN A 122 4.35 -4.52 8.86
C ASN A 122 5.74 -5.03 9.20
N ILE A 123 6.32 -5.90 8.37
CA ILE A 123 7.72 -6.32 8.49
C ILE A 123 8.65 -5.11 8.45
N LEU A 124 8.41 -4.14 7.57
CA LEU A 124 9.23 -2.93 7.47
C LEU A 124 9.21 -2.14 8.78
N CYS A 125 8.02 -1.91 9.35
CA CYS A 125 7.86 -1.19 10.61
C CYS A 125 8.55 -1.92 11.76
N PHE A 126 8.35 -3.25 11.85
CA PHE A 126 9.02 -4.09 12.84
C PHE A 126 10.55 -4.09 12.67
N HIS A 127 11.05 -4.17 11.45
CA HIS A 127 12.49 -4.17 11.16
C HIS A 127 13.16 -2.88 11.64
N ILE A 128 12.54 -1.73 11.34
CA ILE A 128 13.01 -0.42 11.80
C ILE A 128 12.98 -0.35 13.32
N TRP A 129 11.85 -0.70 13.93
CA TRP A 129 11.71 -0.71 15.39
C TRP A 129 12.78 -1.57 16.06
N LYS A 130 12.98 -2.79 15.57
CA LYS A 130 14.01 -3.72 16.07
C LYS A 130 15.41 -3.11 16.01
N ASN A 131 15.76 -2.50 14.86
CA ASN A 131 17.07 -1.88 14.68
C ASN A 131 17.27 -0.63 15.53
N VAL A 132 16.20 0.03 15.99
CA VAL A 132 16.27 1.16 16.90
C VAL A 132 16.40 0.68 18.34
N MET A 133 15.61 -0.32 18.74
CA MET A 133 15.57 -0.76 20.14
C MET A 133 16.87 -1.45 20.60
N HIS A 134 17.56 -2.17 19.71
CA HIS A 134 18.80 -2.91 20.02
C HIS A 134 18.65 -3.90 21.20
N PHE A 135 17.53 -4.62 21.28
CA PHE A 135 17.36 -5.67 22.28
C PHE A 135 18.33 -6.83 22.01
N GLU A 136 19.20 -7.14 22.98
CA GLU A 136 20.22 -8.19 22.86
C GLU A 136 19.64 -9.55 22.42
N SER A 137 18.44 -9.90 22.92
CA SER A 137 17.74 -11.14 22.56
C SER A 137 17.41 -11.21 21.07
N LEU A 138 17.02 -10.10 20.44
CA LEU A 138 16.68 -10.01 19.02
C LEU A 138 17.94 -9.94 18.14
N GLU A 139 19.03 -9.37 18.63
CA GLU A 139 20.31 -9.30 17.91
C GLU A 139 20.99 -10.66 17.79
N ARG A 140 20.78 -11.54 18.77
CA ARG A 140 21.26 -12.93 18.72
C ARG A 140 20.66 -13.75 17.58
N ILE A 141 19.51 -13.36 17.04
CA ILE A 141 18.84 -14.07 15.95
C ILE A 141 19.51 -13.70 14.62
N LYS A 142 20.19 -14.68 13.99
CA LYS A 142 20.91 -14.48 12.72
C LYS A 142 20.04 -14.63 11.46
N TYR A 143 18.88 -15.28 11.57
CA TYR A 143 18.05 -15.70 10.43
C TYR A 143 16.86 -14.78 10.12
N TRP A 144 16.93 -13.50 10.51
CA TRP A 144 15.83 -12.53 10.30
C TRP A 144 15.33 -12.45 8.86
N LYS A 145 16.23 -12.55 7.87
CA LYS A 145 15.85 -12.57 6.45
C LYS A 145 14.85 -13.69 6.15
N ILE A 146 15.12 -14.90 6.62
CA ILE A 146 14.26 -16.08 6.38
C ILE A 146 12.93 -15.92 7.12
N ILE A 147 12.97 -15.49 8.38
CA ILE A 147 11.78 -15.26 9.21
C ILE A 147 10.84 -14.24 8.52
N TYR A 148 11.38 -13.14 8.01
CA TYR A 148 10.60 -12.13 7.30
C TYR A 148 9.96 -12.68 6.03
N HIS A 149 10.67 -13.49 5.23
CA HIS A 149 10.09 -14.06 4.02
C HIS A 149 9.01 -15.09 4.33
N ILE A 150 9.21 -15.95 5.34
CA ILE A 150 8.19 -16.90 5.77
C ILE A 150 6.95 -16.15 6.22
N TYR A 151 7.08 -15.16 7.10
CA TYR A 151 5.93 -14.38 7.58
C TYR A 151 5.26 -13.59 6.45
N GLY A 152 6.02 -12.82 5.67
CA GLY A 152 5.49 -11.92 4.64
C GLY A 152 4.88 -12.64 3.43
N ILE A 153 5.34 -13.85 3.11
CA ILE A 153 4.76 -14.66 2.03
C ILE A 153 3.62 -15.52 2.60
N CYS A 154 3.86 -16.32 3.64
CA CYS A 154 2.87 -17.30 4.07
C CYS A 154 1.61 -16.63 4.65
N SER A 155 1.72 -15.53 5.40
CA SER A 155 0.55 -14.92 6.05
C SER A 155 -0.55 -14.42 5.07
N PRO A 156 -0.24 -13.67 3.99
CA PRO A 156 -1.23 -13.32 2.97
C PRO A 156 -1.87 -14.54 2.30
N PHE A 157 -1.08 -15.57 1.98
CA PHE A 157 -1.60 -16.78 1.33
C PHE A 157 -2.47 -17.61 2.27
N LEU A 158 -2.15 -17.67 3.57
CA LEU A 158 -3.01 -18.28 4.57
C LEU A 158 -4.36 -17.54 4.67
N ALA A 159 -4.34 -16.20 4.68
CA ALA A 159 -5.56 -15.40 4.65
C ALA A 159 -6.37 -15.62 3.36
N LEU A 160 -5.70 -15.79 2.21
CA LEU A 160 -6.35 -16.15 0.95
C LEU A 160 -7.00 -17.53 1.01
N CYS A 161 -6.26 -18.55 1.46
CA CYS A 161 -6.80 -19.91 1.61
C CYS A 161 -8.04 -19.92 2.52
N TRP A 162 -8.02 -19.15 3.60
CA TRP A 162 -9.16 -19.00 4.48
C TRP A 162 -10.38 -18.38 3.77
N VAL A 163 -10.19 -17.31 3.01
CA VAL A 163 -11.28 -16.67 2.25
C VAL A 163 -11.82 -17.59 1.15
N ILE A 164 -10.96 -18.31 0.43
CA ILE A 164 -11.37 -19.29 -0.60
C ILE A 164 -12.19 -20.42 0.06
N LEU A 165 -11.74 -20.92 1.21
CA LEU A 165 -12.46 -21.96 1.95
C LEU A 165 -13.87 -21.49 2.32
N LEU A 166 -14.00 -20.28 2.88
CA LEU A 166 -15.31 -19.73 3.24
C LEU A 166 -16.21 -19.46 2.02
N ASN A 167 -15.63 -19.06 0.89
CA ASN A 167 -16.37 -18.75 -0.33
C ASN A 167 -16.90 -19.99 -1.07
N HIS A 168 -16.23 -21.14 -0.95
CA HIS A 168 -16.59 -22.34 -1.73
C HIS A 168 -17.05 -23.53 -0.89
N ALA A 169 -16.51 -23.72 0.32
CA ALA A 169 -16.82 -24.90 1.12
C ALA A 169 -18.04 -24.71 2.03
N GLN A 170 -18.46 -23.46 2.29
CA GLN A 170 -19.60 -23.11 3.15
C GLN A 170 -19.68 -24.01 4.41
N PRO A 171 -18.65 -23.99 5.27
CA PRO A 171 -18.58 -24.88 6.41
C PRO A 171 -19.80 -24.72 7.33
N GLU A 172 -20.34 -25.84 7.80
CA GLU A 172 -21.53 -25.87 8.66
C GLU A 172 -21.36 -24.95 9.88
N GLY A 173 -22.37 -24.11 10.15
CA GLY A 173 -22.38 -23.16 11.26
C GLY A 173 -21.79 -21.77 10.95
N LEU A 174 -21.31 -21.55 9.72
CA LEU A 174 -20.79 -20.26 9.25
C LEU A 174 -21.62 -19.64 8.12
N ASP A 175 -22.87 -20.09 7.92
CA ASP A 175 -23.75 -19.66 6.83
C ASP A 175 -23.97 -18.13 6.77
N ASN A 176 -23.89 -17.45 7.92
CA ASN A 176 -24.05 -16.00 8.05
C ASN A 176 -22.78 -15.19 7.70
N ILE A 177 -21.66 -15.86 7.43
CA ILE A 177 -20.32 -15.27 7.21
C ILE A 177 -19.77 -15.79 5.88
N HIS A 178 -20.38 -15.35 4.78
CA HIS A 178 -20.01 -15.76 3.43
C HIS A 178 -19.40 -14.58 2.64
N PRO A 179 -18.17 -14.69 2.09
CA PRO A 179 -17.54 -13.59 1.34
C PRO A 179 -18.27 -13.18 0.05
N GLY A 180 -18.88 -14.15 -0.65
CA GLY A 180 -19.62 -13.92 -1.90
C GLY A 180 -18.78 -13.31 -3.02
N ILE A 181 -17.49 -13.65 -3.08
CA ILE A 181 -16.56 -13.12 -4.08
C ILE A 181 -16.98 -13.58 -5.47
N GLY A 182 -17.09 -12.64 -6.41
CA GLY A 182 -17.37 -12.94 -7.82
C GLY A 182 -18.81 -13.36 -8.10
N GLY A 183 -19.75 -13.10 -7.17
CA GLY A 183 -21.17 -13.38 -7.33
C GLY A 183 -21.91 -12.35 -8.17
N SER A 184 -22.06 -11.12 -7.65
CA SER A 184 -22.75 -9.99 -8.31
C SER A 184 -21.78 -9.01 -8.97
N ILE A 185 -20.65 -8.76 -8.30
CA ILE A 185 -19.56 -7.91 -8.76
C ILE A 185 -18.25 -8.67 -8.67
N CYS A 186 -17.23 -8.17 -9.37
CA CYS A 186 -15.91 -8.78 -9.35
C CYS A 186 -15.08 -8.41 -8.11
N TRP A 187 -15.72 -8.58 -6.94
CA TRP A 187 -15.20 -8.32 -5.62
C TRP A 187 -16.09 -9.02 -4.59
N PHE A 188 -15.93 -8.70 -3.30
CA PHE A 188 -16.85 -9.15 -2.25
C PHE A 188 -18.29 -8.69 -2.52
N GLN A 189 -19.28 -9.48 -2.09
CA GLN A 189 -20.69 -9.25 -2.42
C GLN A 189 -21.26 -7.92 -1.89
N SER A 190 -20.74 -7.42 -0.76
CA SER A 190 -21.17 -6.14 -0.20
C SER A 190 -20.04 -5.45 0.58
N LEU A 191 -20.33 -4.21 0.99
CA LEU A 191 -19.44 -3.41 1.84
C LEU A 191 -19.16 -4.09 3.18
N ARG A 192 -20.14 -4.83 3.74
CA ARG A 192 -19.98 -5.55 5.01
C ARG A 192 -18.92 -6.64 4.90
N GLU A 193 -18.96 -7.46 3.86
CA GLU A 193 -18.00 -8.53 3.62
C GLU A 193 -16.62 -7.97 3.30
N THR A 194 -16.55 -6.89 2.50
CA THR A 194 -15.30 -6.15 2.30
C THR A 194 -14.73 -5.66 3.63
N ALA A 195 -15.56 -5.09 4.50
CA ALA A 195 -15.13 -4.59 5.81
C ALA A 195 -14.58 -5.70 6.71
N ILE A 196 -15.24 -6.85 6.75
CA ILE A 196 -14.85 -7.97 7.61
C ILE A 196 -13.59 -8.67 7.08
N PHE A 197 -13.60 -9.08 5.81
CA PHE A 197 -12.57 -9.96 5.26
C PHE A 197 -11.36 -9.23 4.70
N PHE A 198 -11.54 -8.00 4.20
CA PHE A 198 -10.45 -7.23 3.60
C PHE A 198 -9.95 -6.13 4.54
N TYR A 199 -10.81 -5.19 4.93
CA TYR A 199 -10.38 -4.07 5.78
C TYR A 199 -10.08 -4.50 7.22
N GLY A 200 -10.72 -5.53 7.76
CA GLY A 200 -10.47 -6.04 9.11
C GLY A 200 -9.00 -6.43 9.35
N PRO A 201 -8.46 -7.40 8.59
CA PRO A 201 -7.04 -7.78 8.67
C PRO A 201 -6.09 -6.60 8.43
N ILE A 202 -6.38 -5.74 7.45
CA ILE A 202 -5.57 -4.55 7.14
C ILE A 202 -5.56 -3.58 8.33
N THR A 203 -6.70 -3.36 8.98
CA THR A 203 -6.81 -2.48 10.16
C THR A 203 -5.95 -2.99 11.30
N VAL A 204 -5.94 -4.30 11.56
CA VAL A 204 -5.07 -4.91 12.58
C VAL A 204 -3.60 -4.65 12.25
N LEU A 205 -3.19 -4.86 11.00
CA LEU A 205 -1.81 -4.60 10.56
C LEU A 205 -1.45 -3.11 10.69
N LEU A 206 -2.36 -2.20 10.35
CA LEU A 206 -2.16 -0.76 10.49
C LEU A 206 -2.00 -0.35 11.95
N ILE A 207 -2.81 -0.89 12.86
CA ILE A 207 -2.68 -0.66 14.31
C ILE A 207 -1.30 -1.12 14.80
N LEU A 208 -0.87 -2.33 14.42
CA LEU A 208 0.46 -2.84 14.77
C LEU A 208 1.57 -1.92 14.23
N ASN A 209 1.42 -1.41 13.02
CA ASN A 209 2.39 -0.49 12.44
C ASN A 209 2.47 0.83 13.22
N ILE A 210 1.31 1.39 13.61
CA ILE A 210 1.25 2.61 14.44
C ILE A 210 1.93 2.37 15.79
N VAL A 211 1.71 1.21 16.42
CA VAL A 211 2.37 0.86 17.69
C VAL A 211 3.90 0.82 17.53
N PHE A 212 4.41 0.08 16.53
CA PHE A 212 5.85 0.04 16.27
C PHE A 212 6.41 1.43 15.98
N PHE A 213 5.68 2.24 15.23
CA PHE A 213 6.06 3.57 14.85
C PHE A 213 6.17 4.53 16.03
N VAL A 214 5.11 4.63 16.83
CA VAL A 214 5.06 5.50 18.02
C VAL A 214 6.17 5.12 18.99
N TRP A 215 6.38 3.82 19.20
CA TRP A 215 7.45 3.36 20.09
C TRP A 215 8.84 3.70 19.55
N THR A 216 9.07 3.47 18.25
CA THR A 216 10.33 3.84 17.59
C THR A 216 10.60 5.34 17.71
N ALA A 217 9.58 6.18 17.47
CA ALA A 217 9.70 7.63 17.57
C ALA A 217 9.99 8.09 19.00
N ALA A 218 9.31 7.51 20.00
CA ALA A 218 9.52 7.83 21.41
C ALA A 218 10.94 7.49 21.87
N GLU A 219 11.44 6.30 21.51
CA GLU A 219 12.79 5.87 21.85
C GLU A 219 13.85 6.78 21.22
N LEU A 220 13.67 7.14 19.94
CA LEU A 220 14.59 8.04 19.25
C LEU A 220 14.55 9.46 19.80
N TRP A 221 13.39 9.92 20.23
CA TRP A 221 13.26 11.21 20.91
C TRP A 221 14.02 11.21 22.25
N GLN A 222 13.97 10.12 23.01
CA GLN A 222 14.71 10.01 24.26
C GLN A 222 16.22 9.93 24.03
N ARG A 223 16.67 9.07 23.11
CA ARG A 223 18.10 8.91 22.78
C ARG A 223 18.70 10.17 22.15
N SER A 224 17.87 10.97 21.48
CA SER A 224 18.27 12.25 20.86
C SER A 224 19.00 13.20 21.79
N LYS A 225 18.69 13.18 23.09
CA LYS A 225 19.20 14.21 24.00
C LYS A 225 20.70 14.04 24.30
N ASN A 226 21.29 12.86 24.02
CA ASN A 226 22.58 12.49 24.60
C ASN A 226 23.65 11.97 23.60
N CYS A 227 23.39 11.79 22.30
CA CYS A 227 24.36 11.16 21.37
C CYS A 227 24.30 11.67 19.91
N PRO A 228 25.45 12.00 19.26
CA PRO A 228 25.51 12.34 17.82
C PRO A 228 24.96 11.26 16.87
N LYS A 229 25.14 9.97 17.21
CA LYS A 229 24.55 8.80 16.49
C LYS A 229 23.05 8.92 16.23
N THR A 230 22.34 9.62 17.11
CA THR A 230 20.89 9.75 17.02
C THR A 230 20.45 10.65 15.88
N LYS A 231 21.30 11.56 15.38
CA LYS A 231 20.94 12.43 14.26
C LYS A 231 20.87 11.66 12.93
N VAL A 232 21.78 10.69 12.66
CA VAL A 232 21.72 9.80 11.47
C VAL A 232 20.49 8.89 11.57
N LEU A 233 20.24 8.35 12.76
CA LEU A 233 19.10 7.49 13.03
C LEU A 233 17.76 8.26 12.92
N LYS A 234 17.73 9.54 13.32
CA LYS A 234 16.61 10.46 13.09
C LYS A 234 16.38 10.77 11.62
N TYR A 235 17.43 10.92 10.81
CA TYR A 235 17.28 11.16 9.38
C TYR A 235 16.66 9.93 8.68
N ARG A 236 17.21 8.74 8.96
CA ARG A 236 16.64 7.47 8.50
C ARG A 236 15.19 7.32 8.96
N LEU A 237 14.90 7.61 10.24
CA LEU A 237 13.54 7.64 10.77
C LEU A 237 12.66 8.63 10.01
N ARG A 238 13.09 9.88 9.78
CA ARG A 238 12.31 10.91 9.08
C ARG A 238 11.91 10.46 7.67
N LEU A 239 12.81 9.80 6.94
CA LEU A 239 12.50 9.20 5.64
C LEU A 239 11.43 8.10 5.79
N TYR A 240 11.60 7.19 6.74
CA TYR A 240 10.65 6.10 6.97
C TYR A 240 9.31 6.56 7.54
N MET A 241 9.28 7.68 8.27
CA MET A 241 8.06 8.34 8.73
C MET A 241 7.28 8.92 7.54
N LYS A 242 7.96 9.55 6.60
CA LYS A 242 7.30 10.02 5.36
C LYS A 242 6.68 8.85 4.61
N LEU A 243 7.41 7.75 4.43
CA LEU A 243 6.93 6.53 3.76
C LEU A 243 5.74 5.87 4.50
N PHE A 244 5.85 5.73 5.82
CA PHE A 244 4.80 5.13 6.64
C PHE A 244 3.54 5.97 6.65
N PHE A 245 3.65 7.30 6.79
CA PHE A 245 2.46 8.15 6.75
C PHE A 245 1.78 8.12 5.39
N ILE A 246 2.53 8.03 4.30
CA ILE A 246 1.93 8.00 2.97
C ILE A 246 1.24 6.68 2.68
N MET A 247 1.81 5.54 3.06
CA MET A 247 1.16 4.24 2.85
C MET A 247 0.17 3.86 3.97
N GLY A 248 0.28 4.44 5.15
CA GLY A 248 -0.59 4.17 6.30
C GLY A 248 -1.82 5.08 6.33
N ILE A 249 -1.63 6.40 6.17
CA ILE A 249 -2.74 7.36 6.25
C ILE A 249 -3.71 7.18 5.08
N THR A 250 -3.24 7.00 3.85
CA THR A 250 -4.13 6.85 2.69
C THR A 250 -5.09 5.67 2.87
N TRP A 251 -4.60 4.58 3.46
CA TRP A 251 -5.42 3.39 3.74
C TRP A 251 -6.30 3.53 4.97
N ILE A 252 -5.90 4.29 5.98
CA ILE A 252 -6.81 4.69 7.06
C ILE A 252 -7.96 5.52 6.47
N LEU A 253 -7.66 6.48 5.60
CA LEU A 253 -8.67 7.31 4.94
C LEU A 253 -9.59 6.48 4.04
N GLU A 254 -9.06 5.49 3.33
CA GLU A 254 -9.83 4.51 2.55
C GLU A 254 -10.83 3.74 3.44
N ILE A 255 -10.37 3.19 4.58
CA ILE A 255 -11.24 2.46 5.52
C ILE A 255 -12.32 3.37 6.09
N VAL A 256 -11.97 4.61 6.42
CA VAL A 256 -12.92 5.61 6.93
C VAL A 256 -13.92 6.00 5.83
N SER A 257 -13.47 6.21 4.59
CA SER A 257 -14.32 6.47 3.43
C SER A 257 -15.36 5.37 3.25
N ALA A 258 -14.91 4.10 3.29
CA ALA A 258 -15.77 2.94 3.24
C ALA A 258 -16.78 2.90 4.40
N ALA A 259 -16.40 3.29 5.62
CA ALA A 259 -17.29 3.30 6.77
C ALA A 259 -18.35 4.42 6.75
N PHE A 260 -18.10 5.52 6.05
CA PHE A 260 -18.96 6.72 6.02
C PHE A 260 -19.50 7.05 4.62
N HIS A 261 -19.66 6.03 3.76
CA HIS A 261 -20.04 6.15 2.35
C HIS A 261 -21.30 7.02 2.12
N ASP A 262 -22.30 6.97 3.01
CA ASP A 262 -23.59 7.68 2.87
C ASP A 262 -23.60 9.11 3.47
N SER A 263 -22.45 9.66 3.81
CA SER A 263 -22.36 11.00 4.41
C SER A 263 -22.51 12.12 3.37
N LYS A 264 -23.09 13.27 3.77
CA LYS A 264 -23.21 14.51 2.95
C LYS A 264 -21.85 15.11 2.52
N ILE A 265 -20.74 14.46 2.84
CA ILE A 265 -19.36 14.92 2.67
C ILE A 265 -18.64 14.12 1.55
N ARG A 266 -19.39 13.61 0.57
CA ARG A 266 -18.87 12.79 -0.55
C ARG A 266 -17.65 13.40 -1.26
N TRP A 267 -17.59 14.73 -1.36
CA TRP A 267 -16.47 15.44 -1.99
C TRP A 267 -15.11 15.25 -1.29
N ILE A 268 -15.09 15.06 0.04
CA ILE A 268 -13.83 14.81 0.76
C ILE A 268 -13.30 13.41 0.42
N TRP A 269 -14.18 12.42 0.30
CA TRP A 269 -13.79 11.05 -0.05
C TRP A 269 -13.18 10.96 -1.44
N ILE A 270 -13.71 11.72 -2.41
CA ILE A 270 -13.11 11.79 -3.76
C ILE A 270 -11.66 12.27 -3.71
N ILE A 271 -11.36 13.28 -2.87
CA ILE A 271 -10.00 13.79 -2.71
C ILE A 271 -9.10 12.71 -2.11
N THR A 272 -9.56 11.98 -1.09
CA THR A 272 -8.78 10.91 -0.46
C THR A 272 -8.52 9.76 -1.42
N ASP A 273 -9.52 9.39 -2.23
CA ASP A 273 -9.43 8.32 -3.22
C ASP A 273 -8.41 8.70 -4.32
N ILE A 274 -8.38 9.97 -4.75
CA ILE A 274 -7.36 10.47 -5.69
C ILE A 274 -5.95 10.35 -5.09
N PHE A 275 -5.75 10.73 -3.83
CA PHE A 275 -4.45 10.59 -3.16
C PHE A 275 -4.03 9.12 -3.02
N ASN A 276 -4.99 8.24 -2.71
CA ASN A 276 -4.75 6.80 -2.61
C ASN A 276 -4.40 6.20 -3.98
N ALA A 277 -5.15 6.55 -5.02
CA ALA A 277 -4.90 6.09 -6.39
C ALA A 277 -3.55 6.57 -6.93
N LEU A 278 -3.08 7.77 -6.55
CA LEU A 278 -1.77 8.32 -6.91
C LEU A 278 -0.63 7.89 -5.97
N GLN A 279 -0.86 6.98 -5.02
CA GLN A 279 0.13 6.59 -4.02
C GLN A 279 1.48 6.16 -4.64
N GLY A 280 1.47 5.45 -5.77
CA GLY A 280 2.68 5.02 -6.47
C GLY A 280 3.54 6.17 -7.02
N PHE A 281 2.91 7.26 -7.47
CA PHE A 281 3.63 8.46 -7.87
C PHE A 281 4.34 9.11 -6.68
N VAL A 282 3.65 9.22 -5.55
CA VAL A 282 4.22 9.78 -4.32
C VAL A 282 5.38 8.91 -3.81
N ILE A 283 5.24 7.59 -3.87
CA ILE A 283 6.30 6.62 -3.55
C ILE A 283 7.53 6.88 -4.42
N PHE A 284 7.36 7.03 -5.74
CA PHE A 284 8.48 7.33 -6.65
C PHE A 284 9.19 8.64 -6.30
N LEU A 285 8.42 9.71 -6.02
CA LEU A 285 9.01 10.98 -5.62
C LEU A 285 9.89 10.82 -4.37
N ILE A 286 9.45 10.07 -3.37
CA ILE A 286 10.19 9.93 -2.12
C ILE A 286 11.37 8.98 -2.26
N LEU A 287 11.18 7.84 -2.91
CA LEU A 287 12.18 6.79 -2.98
C LEU A 287 13.24 7.03 -4.04
N VAL A 288 12.93 7.79 -5.09
CA VAL A 288 13.86 8.08 -6.20
C VAL A 288 14.20 9.55 -6.25
N VAL A 289 13.21 10.43 -6.41
CA VAL A 289 13.44 11.86 -6.71
C VAL A 289 13.97 12.64 -5.51
N PHE A 290 13.58 12.27 -4.28
CA PHE A 290 14.02 12.95 -3.06
C PHE A 290 15.10 12.18 -2.30
N ARG A 291 15.39 10.94 -2.71
CA ARG A 291 16.40 10.09 -2.06
C ARG A 291 17.79 10.39 -2.61
N LYS A 292 18.55 11.23 -1.92
CA LYS A 292 19.90 11.65 -2.35
C LYS A 292 20.86 10.48 -2.62
N LYS A 293 20.81 9.42 -1.79
CA LYS A 293 21.58 8.16 -2.01
C LYS A 293 21.40 7.64 -3.45
N ILE A 294 20.16 7.60 -3.92
CA ILE A 294 19.80 7.10 -5.26
C ILE A 294 20.34 8.04 -6.34
N LYS A 295 20.18 9.36 -6.18
CA LYS A 295 20.72 10.36 -7.11
C LYS A 295 22.23 10.24 -7.28
N ARG A 296 22.97 10.11 -6.18
CA ARG A 296 24.43 9.94 -6.20
C ARG A 296 24.84 8.66 -6.92
N SER A 297 24.18 7.54 -6.59
CA SER A 297 24.47 6.23 -7.19
C SER A 297 24.13 6.19 -8.70
N LEU A 298 23.10 6.92 -9.13
CA LEU A 298 22.79 7.12 -10.55
C LEU A 298 23.81 8.01 -11.26
N ALA A 299 24.24 9.12 -10.63
CA ALA A 299 25.17 10.06 -11.21
C ALA A 299 26.60 9.51 -11.32
N SER A 300 26.99 8.58 -10.45
CA SER A 300 28.29 7.91 -10.51
C SER A 300 28.40 6.93 -11.69
N ARG A 301 27.28 6.49 -12.30
CA ARG A 301 27.29 5.64 -13.50
C ARG A 301 27.47 6.44 -14.80
N LYS A 302 28.30 5.91 -15.70
CA LYS A 302 28.32 6.25 -17.12
C LYS A 302 27.49 5.20 -17.87
N PHE A 303 26.19 5.44 -18.02
CA PHE A 303 25.40 4.65 -18.97
C PHE A 303 25.65 5.15 -20.39
N TYR A 304 25.59 4.24 -21.36
CA TYR A 304 25.99 4.45 -22.75
C TYR A 304 25.33 5.67 -23.43
N LYS A 305 24.20 6.20 -22.89
CA LYS A 305 23.54 7.45 -23.35
C LYS A 305 22.84 8.30 -22.28
N LEU A 306 22.69 7.85 -21.03
CA LEU A 306 22.06 8.66 -19.97
C LEU A 306 23.13 9.46 -19.22
N GLN A 307 23.13 10.78 -19.41
CA GLN A 307 23.93 11.71 -18.61
C GLN A 307 23.06 12.29 -17.50
N PHE A 308 23.39 11.97 -16.25
CA PHE A 308 22.77 12.60 -15.09
C PHE A 308 23.50 13.91 -14.74
N PRO A 309 22.80 14.89 -14.14
CA PRO A 309 23.41 16.17 -13.79
C PRO A 309 24.64 15.98 -12.89
N VAL A 310 25.76 16.62 -13.23
CA VAL A 310 27.01 16.48 -12.48
C VAL A 310 26.85 16.90 -11.01
N TYR A 311 25.94 17.84 -10.72
CA TYR A 311 25.67 18.26 -9.33
C TYR A 311 25.13 17.14 -8.44
N TRP A 312 24.49 16.09 -9.00
CA TRP A 312 24.00 14.93 -8.22
C TRP A 312 25.13 14.12 -7.59
N LYS A 313 26.34 14.14 -8.17
CA LYS A 313 27.51 13.50 -7.56
C LYS A 313 27.92 14.17 -6.26
N ASN A 314 27.69 15.47 -6.16
CA ASN A 314 28.07 16.32 -5.04
C ASN A 314 26.87 16.70 -4.18
N ASP A 315 25.68 16.12 -4.44
CA ASP A 315 24.45 16.37 -3.67
C ASP A 315 24.58 15.66 -2.33
N LYS A 316 25.33 16.32 -1.44
CA LYS A 316 25.65 15.82 -0.12
C LYS A 316 24.40 15.93 0.77
N ASP A 317 24.01 14.83 1.42
CA ASP A 317 23.26 14.89 2.66
C ASP A 317 24.22 15.45 3.72
N SER A 318 24.38 16.78 3.72
CA SER A 318 25.19 17.51 4.69
C SER A 318 24.86 17.08 6.11
N GLU A 319 23.56 16.92 6.42
CA GLU A 319 23.11 16.39 7.71
C GLU A 319 23.61 14.96 8.00
N CYS A 320 23.88 14.10 7.02
CA CYS A 320 24.25 12.69 7.26
C CYS A 320 25.76 12.44 7.18
N GLU A 321 26.47 13.14 6.29
CA GLU A 321 27.94 13.06 6.17
C GLU A 321 28.66 13.75 7.32
N GLU A 322 28.21 14.94 7.76
CA GLU A 322 28.79 15.61 8.93
C GLU A 322 28.72 14.72 10.17
N LEU A 323 27.66 13.90 10.25
CA LEU A 323 27.48 12.98 11.37
C LEU A 323 28.30 11.70 11.25
N GLU A 324 28.46 11.15 10.05
CA GLU A 324 29.36 10.00 9.84
C GLU A 324 30.82 10.41 10.06
N GLU A 325 31.23 11.62 9.69
CA GLU A 325 32.54 12.18 10.03
C GLU A 325 32.71 12.42 11.53
N GLU A 326 31.75 13.07 12.20
CA GLU A 326 31.74 13.27 13.66
C GLU A 326 31.79 11.93 14.41
N PHE A 327 31.13 10.90 13.85
CA PHE A 327 31.15 9.54 14.37
C PHE A 327 32.51 8.85 14.21
N SER A 328 33.10 8.96 13.03
CA SER A 328 34.42 8.40 12.72
C SER A 328 35.50 9.01 13.63
N LEU A 329 35.42 10.31 13.89
CA LEU A 329 36.30 11.05 14.80
C LEU A 329 36.12 10.63 16.27
N SER A 330 34.86 10.40 16.71
CA SER A 330 34.56 9.94 18.07
C SER A 330 35.08 8.52 18.37
N TYR A 331 35.22 7.67 17.35
CA TYR A 331 35.78 6.31 17.50
C TYR A 331 37.29 6.26 17.32
N ALA A 332 37.88 7.22 16.60
CA ALA A 332 39.32 7.36 16.44
C ALA A 332 40.02 7.85 17.73
N HIS A 333 39.30 8.53 18.63
CA HIS A 333 39.80 8.96 19.93
C HIS A 333 38.89 8.46 21.06
N PRO A 334 39.09 7.24 21.59
CA PRO A 334 38.53 6.89 22.88
C PRO A 334 39.15 7.85 23.89
N ALA A 335 38.32 8.70 24.50
CA ALA A 335 38.72 9.56 25.60
C ALA A 335 39.43 8.67 26.64
N LYS A 336 40.73 8.89 26.82
CA LYS A 336 41.46 8.33 27.96
C LYS A 336 40.83 8.91 29.20
N ILE A 337 39.94 8.14 29.82
CA ILE A 337 39.51 8.37 31.18
C ILE A 337 40.72 8.03 32.04
N ASN A 338 41.50 9.06 32.39
CA ASN A 338 42.49 8.95 33.46
C ASN A 338 41.68 8.81 34.76
N ILE A 339 41.74 7.61 35.34
CA ILE A 339 41.42 7.36 36.75
C ILE A 339 42.54 7.96 37.60
#